data_AF-E1JRA2-F1
#
_entry.id   AF-E1JRA2-F1
#
_cell.length_a   1.000
_cell.length_b   1.000
_cell.length_c   1.000
_cell.angle_alpha   90.00
_cell.angle_beta   90.00
_cell.angle_gamma   90.00
#
_symmetry.space_group_name_H-M   'P 1'
#
loop_
_entity.id
_entity.type
_entity.pdbx_description
1 polymer ?
#
loop_
_entity_poly.entity_id
_entity_poly.type
_entity_poly.pdbx_seq_one_letter_code
_entity_poly.pdbx_strand_id
1 'polypeptide(L)'
;MVTAREQFAADILAALPHLSGFQPAEYRPKEGDPVETYAMVTDAALENDGRVYGEYAAIRVPMAHVPAPSADDCIAIGGEVWEFRVNQGAKLRRERRFPFWVLQCRLKGSVGVGGRS
;
A
#
# COMPACT_ATOMS: atom_id res chain seq x y z
N MET A 1 1.98 -31.41 0.54
CA MET A 1 3.01 -31.20 1.58
C MET A 1 3.22 -29.71 1.68
N VAL A 2 2.97 -29.09 2.83
CA VAL A 2 3.17 -27.64 3.05
C VAL A 2 4.64 -27.40 3.39
N THR A 3 5.26 -26.42 2.74
CA THR A 3 6.65 -26.04 3.00
C THR A 3 6.77 -25.19 4.27
N ALA A 4 7.95 -25.20 4.91
CA ALA A 4 8.21 -24.34 6.07
C ALA A 4 7.97 -22.85 5.76
N ARG A 5 8.21 -22.42 4.52
CA ARG A 5 7.96 -21.05 4.05
C ARG A 5 6.47 -20.71 3.98
N GLU A 6 5.64 -21.63 3.52
CA GLU A 6 4.19 -21.45 3.46
C GLU A 6 3.59 -21.44 4.87
N GLN A 7 4.06 -22.32 5.76
CA GLN A 7 3.63 -22.32 7.16
C GLN A 7 3.96 -21.00 7.85
N PHE A 8 5.20 -20.51 7.71
CA PHE A 8 5.62 -19.23 8.27
C PHE A 8 4.76 -18.05 7.78
N ALA A 9 4.39 -18.05 6.49
CA ALA A 9 3.49 -17.03 5.97
C ALA A 9 2.10 -17.12 6.59
N ALA A 10 1.54 -18.32 6.70
CA ALA A 10 0.24 -18.53 7.35
C ALA A 10 0.25 -18.02 8.81
N ASP A 11 1.30 -18.33 9.57
CA ASP A 11 1.45 -17.89 10.96
C ASP A 11 1.52 -16.36 11.08
N ILE A 12 2.28 -15.69 10.20
CA ILE A 12 2.32 -14.22 10.16
C ILE A 12 0.96 -13.63 9.80
N LEU A 13 0.29 -14.18 8.79
CA LEU A 13 -1.00 -13.67 8.32
C LEU A 13 -2.08 -13.81 9.38
N ALA A 14 -2.07 -14.90 10.16
CA ALA A 14 -2.96 -15.09 11.30
C ALA A 14 -2.68 -14.10 12.45
N ALA A 15 -1.44 -13.64 12.59
CA ALA A 15 -1.03 -12.70 13.63
C ALA A 15 -1.34 -11.23 13.30
N LEU A 16 -1.62 -10.86 12.04
CA LEU A 16 -1.78 -9.45 11.61
C LEU A 16 -2.72 -8.60 12.48
N PRO A 17 -3.91 -9.10 12.93
CA PRO A 17 -4.81 -8.30 13.77
C PRO A 17 -4.20 -7.89 15.12
N HIS A 18 -3.11 -8.55 15.53
CA HIS A 18 -2.41 -8.34 16.79
C HIS A 18 -1.05 -7.66 16.61
N LEU A 19 -0.59 -7.46 15.38
CA LEU A 19 0.67 -6.78 15.11
C LEU A 19 0.44 -5.27 15.10
N SER A 20 1.23 -4.55 15.90
CA SER A 20 1.19 -3.09 15.94
C SER A 20 1.42 -2.50 14.54
N GLY A 21 0.57 -1.55 14.15
CA GLY A 21 0.65 -0.84 12.87
C GLY A 21 -0.15 -1.46 11.73
N PHE A 22 -0.51 -2.74 11.80
CA PHE A 22 -1.46 -3.33 10.85
C PHE A 22 -2.90 -2.95 11.22
N GLN A 23 -3.66 -2.53 10.22
CA GLN A 23 -5.06 -2.14 10.37
C GLN A 23 -5.90 -2.87 9.32
N PRO A 24 -7.19 -3.13 9.61
CA PRO A 24 -8.14 -3.57 8.59
C PRO A 24 -8.12 -2.60 7.42
N ALA A 25 -8.06 -3.16 6.21
CA ALA A 25 -7.94 -2.41 4.99
C ALA A 25 -8.74 -3.08 3.87
N GLU A 26 -9.01 -2.32 2.81
CA GLU A 26 -9.63 -2.84 1.60
C GLU A 26 -8.72 -2.52 0.42
N TYR A 27 -8.23 -3.58 -0.23
CA TYR A 27 -7.50 -3.47 -1.48
C TYR A 27 -8.50 -3.33 -2.63
N ARG A 28 -8.36 -2.28 -3.43
CA ARG A 28 -9.24 -1.99 -4.56
C ARG A 28 -8.40 -2.05 -5.84
N PRO A 29 -8.37 -3.20 -6.53
CA PRO A 29 -7.70 -3.27 -7.82
C PRO A 29 -8.39 -2.32 -8.80
N LYS A 30 -7.63 -1.78 -9.76
CA LYS A 30 -8.18 -0.98 -10.87
C LYS A 30 -9.21 -1.77 -11.67
N GLU A 31 -8.94 -3.07 -11.84
CA GLU A 31 -9.79 -4.02 -12.53
C GLU A 31 -10.09 -5.19 -11.59
N GLY A 32 -11.37 -5.41 -11.29
CA GLY A 32 -11.84 -6.50 -10.43
C GLY A 32 -12.52 -6.00 -9.16
N ASP A 33 -12.87 -6.95 -8.29
CA ASP A 33 -13.58 -6.68 -7.06
C ASP A 33 -12.63 -6.28 -5.92
N PRO A 34 -13.07 -5.41 -4.98
CA PRO A 34 -12.33 -5.13 -3.76
C PRO A 34 -12.09 -6.38 -2.91
N VAL A 35 -10.96 -6.41 -2.23
CA VAL A 35 -10.52 -7.51 -1.36
C VAL A 35 -10.24 -6.98 0.04
N GLU A 36 -10.94 -7.52 1.03
CA GLU A 36 -10.65 -7.25 2.44
C GLU A 36 -9.27 -7.79 2.82
N THR A 37 -8.50 -6.99 3.56
CA THR A 37 -7.13 -7.33 3.92
C THR A 37 -6.70 -6.58 5.19
N TYR A 38 -5.42 -6.68 5.51
CA TYR A 38 -4.77 -5.80 6.46
C TYR A 38 -3.64 -5.07 5.75
N ALA A 39 -3.41 -3.82 6.15
CA ALA A 39 -2.31 -3.04 5.63
C ALA A 39 -1.66 -2.21 6.73
N MET A 40 -0.41 -1.84 6.50
CA MET A 40 0.34 -0.95 7.39
C MET A 40 0.96 0.16 6.56
N VAL A 41 0.67 1.40 6.95
CA VAL A 41 1.31 2.60 6.41
C VAL A 41 2.64 2.79 7.15
N THR A 42 3.73 2.93 6.40
CA THR A 42 5.07 3.20 6.92
C THR A 42 5.69 4.38 6.19
N ASP A 43 6.55 5.12 6.89
CA ASP A 43 7.34 6.20 6.29
C ASP A 43 6.49 7.27 5.58
N ALA A 44 5.34 7.65 6.17
CA ALA A 44 4.48 8.69 5.64
C ALA A 44 5.17 10.05 5.71
N ALA A 45 5.28 10.74 4.57
CA ALA A 45 5.94 12.02 4.45
C ALA A 45 5.27 12.89 3.37
N LEU A 46 5.27 14.20 3.59
CA LEU A 46 4.93 15.17 2.55
C LEU A 46 6.14 15.33 1.61
N GLU A 47 5.94 15.00 0.34
CA GLU A 47 6.97 15.12 -0.69
C GLU A 47 6.53 16.10 -1.80
N ASN A 48 7.51 16.76 -2.41
CA ASN A 48 7.32 17.63 -3.56
C ASN A 48 7.79 16.89 -4.82
N ASP A 49 6.86 16.59 -5.75
CA ASP A 49 7.16 15.91 -7.02
C ASP A 49 7.35 16.92 -8.17
N GLY A 50 8.06 18.02 -7.90
CA GLY A 50 8.42 19.07 -8.86
C GLY A 50 7.30 20.05 -9.24
N ARG A 51 6.02 19.71 -9.05
CA ARG A 51 4.87 20.61 -9.35
C ARG A 51 3.75 20.57 -8.31
N VAL A 52 3.70 19.52 -7.50
CA VAL A 52 2.59 19.22 -6.59
C VAL A 52 3.16 18.70 -5.29
N TYR A 53 2.63 19.18 -4.17
CA TYR A 53 2.85 18.54 -2.87
C TYR A 53 1.85 17.40 -2.71
N GLY A 54 2.35 16.23 -2.30
CA GLY A 54 1.53 15.09 -1.96
C GLY A 54 2.07 14.40 -0.72
N GLU A 55 1.21 13.67 -0.01
CA GLU A 55 1.65 12.77 1.05
C GLU A 55 1.90 11.39 0.46
N TYR A 56 3.08 10.85 0.74
CA TYR A 56 3.57 9.58 0.21
C TYR A 56 3.97 8.67 1.36
N ALA A 57 3.72 7.37 1.21
CA ALA A 57 4.08 6.37 2.21
C ALA A 57 4.40 5.03 1.54
N ALA A 58 5.20 4.21 2.23
CA ALA A 58 5.35 2.80 1.89
C ALA A 58 4.25 2.00 2.60
N ILE A 59 3.41 1.29 1.84
CA ILE A 59 2.33 0.46 2.36
C ILE A 59 2.69 -1.01 2.26
N ARG A 60 2.61 -1.71 3.39
CA ARG A 60 2.77 -3.17 3.44
C ARG A 60 1.42 -3.84 3.34
N VAL A 61 1.27 -4.76 2.37
CA VAL A 61 0.03 -5.53 2.16
C VAL A 61 0.35 -7.01 1.91
N PRO A 62 -0.42 -7.96 2.46
CA PRO A 62 -0.25 -9.40 2.23
C PRO A 62 -0.26 -9.78 0.75
N MET A 63 0.76 -10.52 0.30
CA MET A 63 0.79 -11.07 -1.07
C MET A 63 -0.32 -12.10 -1.31
N ALA A 64 -0.80 -12.76 -0.26
CA ALA A 64 -1.87 -13.76 -0.34
C ALA A 64 -3.21 -13.15 -0.77
N HIS A 65 -3.51 -11.93 -0.34
CA HIS A 65 -4.74 -11.21 -0.71
C HIS A 65 -4.55 -10.39 -1.99
N VAL A 66 -3.31 -9.97 -2.25
CA VAL A 66 -2.95 -9.13 -3.40
C VAL A 66 -1.87 -9.83 -4.23
N PRO A 67 -2.23 -10.77 -5.12
CA PRO A 67 -1.25 -11.58 -5.84
C PRO A 67 -0.42 -10.77 -6.85
N ALA A 68 -1.01 -9.74 -7.45
CA ALA A 68 -0.37 -8.94 -8.50
C ALA A 68 -0.79 -7.46 -8.42
N PRO A 69 -0.16 -6.66 -7.53
CA PRO A 69 -0.50 -5.25 -7.41
C PRO A 69 -0.09 -4.48 -8.66
N SER A 70 -1.01 -3.69 -9.20
CA SER A 70 -0.90 -2.95 -10.45
C SER A 70 -0.93 -1.45 -10.23
N ALA A 71 -0.38 -0.70 -11.17
CA ALA A 71 -0.47 0.76 -11.14
C ALA A 71 -1.94 1.21 -11.12
N ASP A 72 -2.21 2.28 -10.38
CA ASP A 72 -3.53 2.87 -10.11
C ASP A 72 -4.43 2.06 -9.15
N ASP A 73 -3.97 0.92 -8.63
CA ASP A 73 -4.67 0.22 -7.56
C ASP A 73 -4.72 1.10 -6.30
N CYS A 74 -5.77 0.93 -5.49
CA CYS A 74 -5.98 1.72 -4.28
C CYS A 74 -6.04 0.84 -3.03
N ILE A 75 -5.67 1.42 -1.89
CA ILE A 75 -5.73 0.74 -0.59
C ILE A 75 -6.45 1.68 0.37
N ALA A 76 -7.64 1.28 0.84
CA ALA A 76 -8.37 2.03 1.85
C ALA A 76 -7.94 1.55 3.24
N ILE A 77 -7.46 2.45 4.09
CA ILE A 77 -6.96 2.15 5.45
C ILE A 77 -7.46 3.24 6.38
N GLY A 78 -8.21 2.90 7.43
CA GLY A 78 -8.66 3.89 8.43
C GLY A 78 -9.49 5.06 7.87
N GLY A 79 -10.15 4.88 6.72
CA GLY A 79 -10.92 5.93 6.02
C GLY A 79 -10.10 6.75 5.02
N GLU A 80 -8.79 6.60 5.00
CA GLU A 80 -7.90 7.18 3.99
C GLU A 80 -7.78 6.26 2.78
N VAL A 81 -7.60 6.83 1.59
CA VAL A 81 -7.39 6.06 0.36
C VAL A 81 -6.02 6.37 -0.21
N TRP A 82 -5.20 5.34 -0.32
CA TRP A 82 -3.84 5.44 -0.81
C TRP A 82 -3.75 4.88 -2.24
N GLU A 83 -3.34 5.71 -3.19
CA GLU A 83 -3.19 5.34 -4.60
C GLU A 83 -1.78 4.79 -4.82
N PHE A 84 -1.69 3.55 -5.34
CA PHE A 84 -0.44 3.00 -5.83
C PHE A 84 -0.12 3.61 -7.20
N ARG A 85 0.48 4.80 -7.20
CA ARG A 85 0.69 5.61 -8.41
C ARG A 85 2.09 5.49 -9.00
N VAL A 86 2.13 5.54 -10.33
CA VAL A 86 3.29 5.92 -11.14
C VAL A 86 3.09 7.37 -11.57
N ASN A 87 3.64 8.35 -10.84
CA ASN A 87 3.72 9.69 -11.43
C ASN A 87 4.68 9.62 -12.64
N GLN A 88 4.35 10.35 -13.72
CA GLN A 88 5.17 10.44 -14.92
C GLN A 88 6.57 10.96 -14.56
N GLY A 89 7.53 10.04 -14.37
CA GLY A 89 8.93 10.35 -14.02
C GLY A 89 9.43 9.65 -12.75
N ALA A 90 8.54 9.28 -11.82
CA ALA A 90 8.90 8.55 -10.61
C ALA A 90 8.94 7.03 -10.89
N LYS A 91 9.98 6.34 -10.42
CA LYS A 91 10.06 4.88 -10.53
C LYS A 91 9.00 4.26 -9.63
N LEU A 92 8.11 3.45 -10.22
CA LEU A 92 7.21 2.56 -9.46
C LEU A 92 8.04 1.73 -8.48
N ARG A 93 7.87 1.97 -7.18
CA ARG A 93 8.52 1.16 -6.14
C ARG A 93 7.52 0.14 -5.63
N ARG A 94 7.68 -1.08 -6.16
CA ARG A 94 7.00 -2.30 -5.71
C ARG A 94 8.06 -3.32 -5.36
N GLU A 95 8.19 -3.63 -4.07
CA GLU A 95 9.15 -4.63 -3.59
C GLU A 95 8.46 -5.87 -3.06
N ARG A 96 9.02 -7.05 -3.40
CA ARG A 96 8.64 -8.31 -2.77
C ARG A 96 9.41 -8.47 -1.47
N ARG A 97 8.74 -8.36 -0.33
CA ARG A 97 9.27 -8.61 1.01
C ARG A 97 8.42 -9.68 1.68
N PHE A 98 8.55 -10.91 1.21
CA PHE A 98 7.72 -12.05 1.63
C PHE A 98 7.52 -12.08 3.16
N PRO A 99 6.27 -12.20 3.67
CA PRO A 99 5.02 -12.49 2.94
C PRO A 99 4.25 -11.27 2.39
N PHE A 100 4.91 -10.10 2.32
CA PHE A 100 4.28 -8.83 1.96
C PHE A 100 4.76 -8.27 0.62
N TRP A 101 3.90 -7.49 0.00
CA TRP A 101 4.30 -6.42 -0.90
C TRP A 101 4.63 -5.18 -0.10
N VAL A 102 5.62 -4.41 -0.55
CA VAL A 102 5.83 -3.02 -0.12
C VAL A 102 5.58 -2.14 -1.34
N LEU A 103 4.55 -1.31 -1.25
CA LEU A 103 4.05 -0.46 -2.33
C LEU A 103 4.26 1.01 -1.94
N GLN A 104 4.96 1.78 -2.76
CA GLN A 104 4.99 3.22 -2.58
C GLN A 104 3.66 3.82 -3.06
N CYS A 105 2.89 4.38 -2.14
CA CYS A 105 1.58 4.94 -2.41
C CYS A 105 1.56 6.44 -2.12
N ARG A 106 0.57 7.11 -2.67
CA ARG A 106 0.26 8.52 -2.40
C ARG A 106 -1.14 8.64 -1.82
N LEU A 107 -1.34 9.46 -0.80
CA LEU A 107 -2.67 9.73 -0.27
C LEU A 107 -3.55 10.43 -1.31
N LYS A 108 -4.75 9.91 -1.55
CA LYS A 108 -5.71 10.47 -2.49
C LYS A 108 -6.27 11.78 -1.92
N GLY A 109 -6.26 12.83 -2.75
CA GLY A 109 -6.79 14.14 -2.36
C GLY A 109 -5.81 15.06 -1.63
N SER A 110 -4.58 14.61 -1.31
CA SER A 110 -3.55 15.45 -0.68
C SER A 110 -2.90 16.47 -1.64
N VAL A 111 -3.53 16.78 -2.78
CA VAL A 111 -2.94 17.63 -3.84
C VAL A 111 -3.05 19.09 -3.42
N GLY A 112 -1.97 19.62 -2.87
CA GLY A 112 -1.79 21.07 -2.71
C GLY A 112 -1.18 21.66 -3.98
N VAL A 113 -1.89 22.57 -4.65
CA VAL A 113 -1.28 23.43 -5.67
C VAL A 113 -0.47 24.49 -4.91
N GLY A 114 0.84 24.58 -5.16
CA GLY A 114 1.72 25.58 -4.57
C GLY A 114 1.29 27.00 -4.96
N GLY A 115 0.31 27.54 -4.25
CA GLY A 115 -0.11 28.93 -4.34
C GLY A 115 0.82 29.78 -3.49
N ARG A 116 1.58 30.65 -4.15
CA ARG A 116 2.18 31.83 -3.50
C ARG A 116 1.08 32.57 -2.73
N SER A 117 1.29 32.77 -1.44
CA SER A 117 0.86 34.00 -0.77
C SER A 117 2.09 34.88 -0.62
#